data_AF-A0AAD5Y8K1-F1
#
_entry.id   AF-A0AAD5Y8K1-F1
#
_cell.length_a   1.000
_cell.length_b   1.000
_cell.length_c   1.000
_cell.angle_alpha   90.00
_cell.angle_beta   90.00
_cell.angle_gamma   90.00
#
_symmetry.space_group_name_H-M   'P 1'
#
loop_
_entity.id
_entity.type
_entity.pdbx_description
1 polymer ?
#
loop_
_entity_poly.entity_id
_entity_poly.type
_entity_poly.pdbx_seq_one_letter_code
_entity_poly.pdbx_strand_id
1 'polypeptide(L)'
;MQIHDRCRVRDLTPTQITSLTAFLSSPSTAPDAPNYPVAHSQFAPPSPNEPPLPTIKQKLANAAPRAASSSTSASSAPTPPVPGLSKPNNKNGRSSGDPLKNLKIETDLRREIRENIAHHKMIGSYVGRRHAMGLPVRGQNTQTNAKTARKLNRVERYN
;
A
#
# COMPACT_ATOMS: atom_id res chain seq x y z
N MET A 1 5.24 -7.79 9.92
CA MET A 1 5.72 -8.90 9.07
C MET A 1 5.30 -8.67 7.63
N GLN A 2 6.23 -8.40 6.70
CA GLN A 2 5.93 -8.28 5.27
C GLN A 2 6.07 -9.65 4.59
N ILE A 3 5.06 -10.50 4.78
CA ILE A 3 4.94 -11.81 4.15
C ILE A 3 3.57 -11.86 3.48
N HIS A 4 3.51 -12.31 2.22
CA HIS A 4 2.23 -12.52 1.53
C HIS A 4 1.54 -13.80 2.03
N ASP A 5 0.24 -13.75 2.25
CA ASP A 5 -0.57 -14.87 2.76
C ASP A 5 -0.58 -16.12 1.86
N ARG A 6 -0.15 -15.98 0.60
CA ARG A 6 -0.05 -17.06 -0.39
C ARG A 6 1.38 -17.55 -0.64
N CYS A 7 2.40 -16.94 -0.02
CA CYS A 7 3.78 -17.40 -0.16
C CYS A 7 3.97 -18.76 0.51
N ARG A 8 4.64 -19.69 -0.19
CA ARG A 8 5.04 -20.96 0.41
C ARG A 8 6.29 -20.74 1.27
N VAL A 9 6.44 -21.55 2.32
CA VAL A 9 7.57 -21.45 3.27
C VAL A 9 8.93 -21.54 2.56
N ARG A 10 9.04 -22.37 1.53
CA ARG A 10 10.26 -22.54 0.72
C ARG A 10 10.68 -21.31 -0.08
N ASP A 11 9.75 -20.39 -0.33
CA ASP A 11 9.96 -19.21 -1.16
C ASP A 11 10.26 -17.95 -0.30
N LEU A 12 10.38 -18.12 1.03
CA LEU A 12 10.67 -17.03 1.96
C LEU A 12 12.16 -16.65 1.95
N THR A 13 12.44 -15.35 2.05
CA THR A 13 13.81 -14.87 2.23
C THR A 13 14.33 -15.18 3.65
N PRO A 14 15.66 -15.28 3.85
CA PRO A 14 16.21 -15.52 5.19
C PRO A 14 15.76 -14.49 6.24
N THR A 15 15.60 -13.22 5.85
CA THR A 15 15.11 -12.17 6.75
C THR A 15 13.65 -12.37 7.14
N GLN A 16 12.80 -12.79 6.19
CA GLN A 16 11.41 -13.13 6.45
C GLN A 16 11.30 -14.31 7.41
N ILE A 17 12.12 -15.35 7.23
CA ILE A 17 12.19 -16.51 8.14
C ILE A 17 12.59 -16.05 9.55
N THR A 18 13.69 -15.29 9.69
CA THR A 18 14.13 -14.78 11.00
C THR A 18 13.06 -13.94 11.68
N SER A 19 12.41 -13.05 10.95
CA SER A 19 11.35 -12.21 11.50
C SER A 19 10.11 -13.01 11.92
N LEU A 20 9.76 -14.08 11.19
CA LEU A 20 8.63 -14.95 11.51
C LEU A 20 8.93 -15.78 12.74
N THR A 21 10.13 -16.35 12.82
CA THR A 21 10.62 -17.08 14.00
C THR A 21 10.63 -16.18 15.24
N ALA A 22 11.13 -14.95 15.13
CA ALA A 22 11.13 -13.98 16.22
C ALA A 22 9.71 -13.59 16.66
N PHE A 23 8.78 -13.43 15.72
CA PHE A 23 7.38 -13.12 16.03
C PHE A 23 6.67 -14.29 16.74
N LEU A 24 6.90 -15.53 16.29
CA LEU A 24 6.35 -16.72 16.92
C LEU A 24 6.94 -16.99 18.31
N SER A 25 8.21 -16.65 18.54
CA SER A 25 8.86 -16.83 19.84
C SER A 25 8.54 -15.71 20.84
N SER A 26 8.40 -14.47 20.39
CA SER A 26 8.14 -13.30 21.24
C SER A 26 7.51 -12.15 20.43
N PRO A 27 6.17 -12.08 20.35
CA PRO A 27 5.49 -11.13 19.46
C PRO A 27 5.72 -9.66 19.86
N SER A 28 5.95 -9.38 21.15
CA SER A 28 6.22 -8.03 21.66
C SER A 28 7.63 -7.51 21.33
N THR A 29 8.55 -8.38 20.90
CA THR A 29 9.96 -8.05 20.60
C THR A 29 10.27 -8.22 19.12
N ALA A 30 9.26 -8.52 18.30
CA ALA A 30 9.44 -8.67 16.87
C ALA A 30 10.00 -7.36 16.28
N PRO A 31 11.11 -7.40 15.52
CA PRO A 31 11.66 -6.20 14.91
C PRO A 31 10.65 -5.59 13.93
N ASP A 32 10.50 -4.27 13.97
CA ASP A 32 9.68 -3.55 13.02
C ASP A 32 10.15 -3.84 11.59
N ALA A 33 9.17 -3.99 10.67
CA ALA A 33 9.48 -4.33 9.30
C ALA A 33 10.41 -3.27 8.69
N PRO A 34 11.47 -3.67 7.96
CA PRO A 34 12.35 -2.71 7.31
C PRO A 34 11.52 -1.84 6.36
N ASN A 35 11.63 -0.53 6.53
CA ASN A 35 10.95 0.43 5.67
C ASN A 35 11.66 0.45 4.31
N TYR A 36 11.12 -0.30 3.35
CA TYR A 36 11.62 -0.24 1.98
C TYR A 36 11.14 1.07 1.36
N PRO A 37 12.05 1.95 0.89
CA PRO A 37 11.63 3.15 0.20
C PRO A 37 10.79 2.73 -1.00
N VAL A 38 9.59 3.32 -1.11
CA VAL A 38 8.72 3.12 -2.27
C VAL A 38 9.51 3.51 -3.51
N ALA A 39 9.37 2.74 -4.57
CA ALA A 39 10.02 3.01 -5.85
C ALA A 39 9.77 4.48 -6.24
N HIS A 40 10.85 5.23 -6.46
CA HIS A 40 10.75 6.64 -6.86
C HIS A 40 10.06 6.75 -8.23
N SER A 41 9.48 7.90 -8.55
CA SER A 41 8.74 8.12 -9.80
C SER A 41 9.51 7.79 -11.08
N GLN A 42 10.85 7.80 -11.03
CA GLN A 42 11.74 7.43 -12.14
C GLN A 42 12.17 5.95 -12.15
N PHE A 43 11.54 5.09 -11.34
CA PHE A 43 11.96 3.69 -11.23
C PHE A 43 11.46 2.90 -12.44
N ALA A 44 12.37 2.55 -13.33
CA ALA A 44 12.13 1.59 -14.40
C ALA A 44 12.63 0.20 -13.93
N PRO A 45 11.79 -0.85 -14.00
CA PRO A 45 12.25 -2.20 -13.72
C PRO A 45 13.32 -2.62 -14.75
N PRO A 46 14.32 -3.42 -14.35
CA PRO A 46 15.37 -3.87 -15.26
C PRO A 46 14.78 -4.70 -16.40
N SER A 47 15.38 -4.57 -17.58
CA SER A 47 14.97 -5.31 -18.78
C SER A 47 15.23 -6.82 -18.57
N PRO A 48 14.40 -7.73 -19.11
CA PRO A 48 14.56 -9.19 -18.91
C PRO A 48 15.93 -9.76 -19.33
N ASN A 49 16.69 -9.03 -20.14
CA ASN A 49 18.00 -9.43 -20.65
C ASN A 49 19.19 -8.82 -19.90
N GLU A 50 18.94 -8.01 -18.86
CA GLU A 50 20.03 -7.42 -18.07
C GLU A 50 20.55 -8.41 -17.02
N PRO A 51 21.88 -8.47 -16.80
CA PRO A 51 22.43 -9.27 -15.72
C PRO A 51 21.85 -8.79 -14.38
N PRO A 52 21.57 -9.72 -13.43
CA PRO A 52 20.97 -9.36 -12.16
C PRO A 52 21.85 -8.32 -11.45
N LEU A 53 21.23 -7.22 -11.01
CA LEU A 53 21.91 -6.17 -10.26
C LEU A 53 22.68 -6.77 -9.08
N PRO A 54 23.89 -6.27 -8.78
CA PRO A 54 24.66 -6.75 -7.66
C PRO A 54 23.82 -6.62 -6.38
N THR A 55 23.78 -7.72 -5.63
CA THR A 55 22.98 -7.80 -4.39
C THR A 55 23.37 -6.63 -3.48
N ILE A 56 22.43 -6.09 -2.70
CA ILE A 56 22.68 -4.98 -1.74
C ILE A 56 23.94 -5.24 -0.88
N LYS A 57 24.23 -6.51 -0.56
CA LYS A 57 25.45 -6.96 0.12
C LYS A 57 26.75 -6.59 -0.61
N GLN A 58 26.81 -6.76 -1.94
CA GLN A 58 27.97 -6.42 -2.77
C GLN A 58 28.17 -4.89 -2.87
N LYS A 59 27.08 -4.12 -2.84
CA LYS A 59 27.14 -2.65 -2.86
C LYS A 59 27.69 -2.06 -1.56
N LEU A 60 27.37 -2.68 -0.42
CA LEU A 60 27.91 -2.29 0.88
C LEU A 60 29.39 -2.70 1.04
N ALA A 61 29.80 -3.84 0.47
CA ALA A 61 31.19 -4.32 0.50
C ALA A 61 32.15 -3.48 -0.36
N ASN A 62 31.65 -2.88 -1.45
CA ASN A 62 32.46 -2.04 -2.36
C ASN A 62 32.51 -0.55 -1.95
N ALA A 63 31.81 -0.16 -0.88
CA ALA A 63 31.91 1.20 -0.34
C ALA A 63 33.17 1.32 0.52
N ALA A 64 34.28 1.74 -0.09
CA ALA A 64 35.48 2.16 0.63
C ALA A 64 35.16 3.31 1.62
N PRO A 65 35.87 3.43 2.75
CA PRO A 65 35.55 4.42 3.77
C PRO A 65 35.96 5.82 3.30
N ARG A 66 34.98 6.67 2.97
CA ARG A 66 35.21 8.11 2.90
C ARG A 66 35.14 8.68 4.31
N ALA A 67 36.31 8.96 4.88
CA ALA A 67 36.48 9.68 6.13
C ALA A 67 36.07 11.16 6.00
N ALA A 68 35.56 11.68 7.12
CA ALA A 68 35.56 13.07 7.62
C ALA A 68 34.78 14.17 6.86
N SER A 69 33.76 14.74 7.52
CA SER A 69 33.80 16.10 8.14
C SER A 69 32.40 16.68 8.38
N SER A 70 32.04 16.88 9.66
CA SER A 70 31.33 18.07 10.19
C SER A 70 30.90 17.82 11.63
N SER A 71 31.89 17.87 12.53
CA SER A 71 31.67 18.41 13.87
C SER A 71 31.69 19.94 13.76
N THR A 72 30.59 20.61 14.10
CA THR A 72 30.65 22.01 14.52
C THR A 72 29.62 22.24 15.62
N SER A 73 30.18 22.60 16.77
CA SER A 73 29.59 23.10 18.00
C SER A 73 28.62 24.27 17.81
N ALA A 74 27.48 24.24 18.51
CA ALA A 74 26.78 25.47 18.90
C ALA A 74 25.91 25.25 20.17
N SER A 75 26.35 25.90 21.25
CA SER A 75 25.57 26.55 22.32
C SER A 75 24.57 25.74 23.16
N SER A 76 24.99 25.49 24.39
CA SER A 76 24.18 25.33 25.61
C SER A 76 23.30 26.57 25.89
N ALA A 77 21.99 26.38 26.02
CA ALA A 77 21.07 27.36 26.59
C ALA A 77 20.40 26.74 27.84
N PRO A 78 20.31 27.45 28.98
CA PRO A 78 19.62 26.93 30.16
C PRO A 78 18.11 26.99 29.93
N THR A 79 17.46 25.82 29.90
CA THR A 79 16.00 25.70 29.75
C THR A 79 15.33 26.04 31.09
N PRO A 80 14.31 26.93 31.12
CA PRO A 80 13.54 27.20 32.34
C PRO A 80 12.70 25.98 32.76
N PRO A 81 12.39 25.81 34.05
CA PRO A 81 11.62 24.67 34.54
C PRO A 81 10.18 24.71 33.98
N VAL A 82 9.82 23.65 33.26
CA VAL A 82 8.46 23.42 32.72
C VAL A 82 7.44 23.28 33.85
N PRO A 83 6.38 24.12 33.91
CA PRO A 83 5.32 23.97 34.89
C PRO A 83 4.39 22.79 34.56
N GLY A 84 4.18 21.92 35.55
CA GLY A 84 2.91 21.23 35.80
C GLY A 84 2.38 20.31 34.71
N LEU A 85 2.67 19.00 34.85
CA LEU A 85 1.94 17.94 34.15
C LEU A 85 0.47 17.93 34.63
N SER A 86 -0.39 18.73 34.00
CA SER A 86 -1.84 18.57 34.16
C SER A 86 -2.21 17.19 33.58
N LYS A 87 -2.71 16.31 34.44
CA LYS A 87 -3.20 14.98 34.04
C LYS A 87 -4.27 15.21 32.96
N PRO A 88 -4.14 14.64 31.76
CA PRO A 88 -5.24 14.69 30.81
C PRO A 88 -6.42 13.94 31.45
N ASN A 89 -7.49 14.67 31.71
CA ASN A 89 -8.76 14.15 32.17
C ASN A 89 -9.33 13.29 31.02
N ASN A 90 -8.93 12.02 30.99
CA ASN A 90 -9.36 11.07 29.97
C ASN A 90 -10.82 10.68 30.24
N LYS A 91 -11.73 11.57 29.84
CA LYS A 91 -13.13 11.23 29.57
C LYS A 91 -13.31 10.98 28.07
N ASN A 92 -12.43 10.18 27.45
CA ASN A 92 -12.76 9.62 26.15
C ASN A 92 -13.69 8.45 26.40
N GLY A 93 -14.98 8.75 26.35
CA GLY A 93 -16.03 7.74 26.28
C GLY A 93 -15.62 6.68 25.28
N ARG A 94 -15.57 5.44 25.76
CA ARG A 94 -15.33 4.27 24.93
C ARG A 94 -16.37 4.29 23.82
N SER A 95 -15.96 4.66 22.61
CA SER A 95 -16.71 4.32 21.40
C SER A 95 -16.58 2.81 21.21
N SER A 96 -17.35 2.04 21.99
CA SER A 96 -17.68 0.66 21.69
C SER A 96 -18.65 0.62 20.51
N GLY A 97 -18.32 1.36 19.46
CA GLY A 97 -19.02 1.33 18.19
C GLY A 97 -18.43 0.19 17.38
N ASP A 98 -19.30 -0.64 16.85
CA ASP A 98 -18.93 -1.65 15.87
C ASP A 98 -18.12 -0.98 14.73
N PRO A 99 -16.85 -1.37 14.52
CA PRO A 99 -15.95 -0.70 13.56
C PRO A 99 -16.47 -0.73 12.12
N LEU A 100 -17.44 -1.60 11.84
CA LEU A 100 -18.05 -1.77 10.53
C LEU A 100 -19.04 -0.65 10.17
N LYS A 101 -19.57 0.10 11.15
CA LYS A 101 -20.59 1.12 10.90
C LYS A 101 -20.12 2.31 10.05
N ASN A 102 -18.81 2.58 10.07
CA ASN A 102 -18.24 3.69 9.30
C ASN A 102 -17.83 3.25 7.88
N LEU A 103 -17.90 1.95 7.57
CA LEU A 103 -17.55 1.41 6.27
C LEU A 103 -18.82 1.23 5.44
N LYS A 104 -18.76 1.63 4.18
CA LYS A 104 -19.80 1.26 3.21
C LYS A 104 -19.67 -0.24 2.96
N ILE A 105 -20.72 -1.01 3.21
CA ILE A 105 -20.69 -2.47 3.08
C ILE A 105 -21.81 -2.92 2.14
N GLU A 106 -21.52 -3.96 1.37
CA GLU A 106 -22.45 -4.73 0.52
C GLU A 106 -23.46 -3.90 -0.29
N THR A 107 -24.64 -3.63 0.27
CA THR A 107 -25.74 -2.95 -0.40
C THR A 107 -25.39 -1.52 -0.79
N ASP A 108 -24.73 -0.80 0.12
CA ASP A 108 -24.42 0.61 -0.07
C ASP A 108 -23.34 0.78 -1.12
N LEU A 109 -22.31 -0.08 -1.09
CA LEU A 109 -21.28 -0.12 -2.13
C LEU A 109 -21.86 -0.48 -3.50
N ARG A 110 -22.75 -1.48 -3.57
CA ARG A 110 -23.38 -1.88 -4.83
C ARG A 110 -24.25 -0.76 -5.41
N ARG A 111 -24.98 -0.04 -4.54
CA ARG A 111 -25.79 1.12 -4.94
C ARG A 111 -24.91 2.24 -5.49
N GLU A 112 -23.86 2.63 -4.76
CA GLU A 112 -22.95 3.69 -5.18
C GLU A 112 -22.29 3.38 -6.54
N ILE A 113 -21.84 2.13 -6.75
CA ILE A 113 -21.26 1.73 -8.04
C ILE A 113 -22.27 1.83 -9.18
N ARG A 114 -23.53 1.42 -8.97
CA ARG A 114 -24.59 1.55 -9.98
C ARG A 114 -24.85 3.03 -10.30
N GLU A 115 -24.97 3.87 -9.28
CA GLU A 115 -25.21 5.31 -9.45
C GLU A 115 -24.07 5.97 -10.24
N ASN A 116 -22.82 5.63 -9.95
CA ASN A 116 -21.67 6.13 -10.69
C ASN A 116 -21.71 5.73 -12.19
N ILE A 117 -22.06 4.47 -12.49
CA ILE A 117 -22.17 4.00 -13.88
C ILE A 117 -23.35 4.68 -14.60
N ALA A 118 -24.49 4.79 -13.94
CA ALA A 118 -25.67 5.47 -14.47
C ALA A 118 -25.40 6.95 -14.76
N HIS A 119 -24.71 7.64 -13.84
CA HIS A 119 -24.29 9.03 -14.01
C HIS A 119 -23.35 9.20 -15.22
N HIS A 120 -22.35 8.32 -15.37
CA HIS A 120 -21.47 8.35 -16.54
C HIS A 120 -22.22 8.14 -17.86
N LYS A 121 -23.25 7.30 -17.87
CA LYS A 121 -24.12 7.12 -19.04
C LYS A 121 -24.96 8.36 -19.32
N MET A 122 -25.57 8.95 -18.28
CA MET A 122 -26.43 10.13 -18.39
C MET A 122 -25.67 11.32 -18.97
N ILE A 123 -24.44 11.57 -18.52
CA ILE A 123 -23.57 12.63 -19.05
C ILE A 123 -23.09 12.33 -20.48
N GLY A 124 -23.16 11.08 -20.93
CA GLY A 124 -22.68 10.68 -22.25
C GLY A 124 -21.16 10.53 -22.33
N SER A 125 -20.49 10.29 -21.20
CA SER A 125 -19.04 10.13 -21.15
C SER A 125 -18.56 8.91 -21.95
N TYR A 126 -17.28 8.87 -22.34
CA TYR A 126 -16.69 7.69 -22.99
C TYR A 126 -16.93 6.42 -22.16
N VAL A 127 -16.69 6.50 -20.84
CA VAL A 127 -16.89 5.40 -19.89
C VAL A 127 -18.33 4.89 -19.94
N GLY A 128 -19.32 5.80 -19.87
CA GLY A 128 -20.73 5.46 -19.92
C GLY A 128 -21.12 4.74 -21.21
N ARG A 129 -20.66 5.24 -22.36
CA ARG A 129 -20.88 4.59 -23.67
C ARG A 129 -20.26 3.19 -23.72
N ARG A 130 -19.04 3.01 -23.18
CA ARG A 130 -18.38 1.70 -23.13
C ARG A 130 -19.12 0.70 -22.23
N HIS A 131 -19.64 1.13 -21.09
CA HIS A 131 -20.50 0.32 -20.23
C HIS A 131 -21.80 -0.08 -20.92
N ALA A 132 -22.43 0.84 -21.66
CA ALA A 132 -23.65 0.55 -22.43
C ALA A 132 -23.42 -0.45 -23.57
N MET A 133 -22.27 -0.36 -24.24
CA MET A 133 -21.89 -1.25 -25.34
C MET A 133 -21.29 -2.59 -24.87
N GLY A 134 -21.09 -2.78 -23.56
CA GLY A 134 -20.43 -3.98 -23.03
C GLY A 134 -18.95 -4.09 -23.43
N LEU A 135 -18.25 -2.98 -23.65
CA LEU A 135 -16.85 -3.00 -24.07
C LEU A 135 -15.90 -2.63 -22.93
N PRO A 136 -14.62 -3.02 -23.01
CA PRO A 136 -13.59 -2.60 -22.05
C PRO A 136 -13.50 -1.07 -21.94
N VAL A 137 -13.41 -0.59 -20.70
CA VAL A 137 -13.45 0.85 -20.37
C VAL A 137 -12.05 1.47 -20.34
N ARG A 138 -11.04 0.70 -19.94
CA ARG A 138 -9.66 1.17 -19.69
C ARG A 138 -8.75 1.15 -20.93
N GLY A 139 -9.31 1.37 -22.13
CA GLY A 139 -8.52 1.42 -23.37
C GLY A 139 -7.88 0.08 -23.80
N GLN A 140 -8.37 -1.05 -23.28
CA GLN A 140 -7.87 -2.38 -23.65
C GLN A 140 -8.27 -2.73 -25.10
N ASN A 141 -7.42 -3.49 -25.80
CA ASN A 141 -7.70 -3.94 -27.17
C ASN A 141 -8.99 -4.79 -27.24
N THR A 142 -9.88 -4.46 -28.17
CA THR A 142 -11.17 -5.15 -28.36
C THR A 142 -11.24 -6.08 -29.56
N GLN A 143 -10.19 -6.13 -30.38
CA GLN A 143 -10.17 -6.91 -31.61
C GLN A 143 -10.14 -8.42 -31.32
N THR A 144 -9.28 -8.86 -30.39
CA THR A 144 -9.06 -10.29 -30.09
C THR A 144 -9.73 -10.71 -28.78
N ASN A 145 -9.55 -9.93 -27.71
CA ASN A 145 -9.88 -10.36 -26.35
C ASN A 145 -10.81 -9.36 -25.64
N ALA A 146 -12.12 -9.58 -25.71
CA ALA A 146 -13.13 -8.76 -25.01
C ALA A 146 -14.29 -9.55 -24.39
N LYS A 147 -14.23 -10.89 -24.37
CA LYS A 147 -15.36 -11.76 -23.97
C LYS A 147 -15.90 -11.44 -22.57
N THR A 148 -15.01 -11.34 -21.58
CA THR A 148 -15.39 -11.06 -20.18
C THR A 148 -16.06 -9.69 -20.02
N ALA A 149 -15.51 -8.67 -20.68
CA ALA A 149 -16.09 -7.32 -20.67
C ALA A 149 -17.48 -7.32 -21.32
N ARG A 150 -17.65 -7.99 -22.46
CA ARG A 150 -18.95 -8.14 -23.15
C ARG A 150 -20.01 -8.81 -22.28
N LYS A 151 -19.60 -9.76 -21.43
CA LYS A 151 -20.51 -10.42 -20.50
C LYS A 151 -20.88 -9.54 -19.29
N LEU A 152 -19.89 -8.90 -18.68
CA LEU A 152 -19.98 -8.27 -17.36
C LEU A 152 -20.17 -6.75 -17.35
N ASN A 153 -19.81 -6.05 -18.42
CA ASN A 153 -19.98 -4.60 -18.51
C ASN A 153 -21.40 -4.33 -18.98
N ARG A 154 -22.21 -3.79 -18.07
CA ARG A 154 -23.59 -3.37 -18.29
C ARG A 154 -23.82 -2.08 -17.50
N VAL A 155 -24.86 -1.35 -17.89
CA VAL A 155 -25.30 -0.14 -17.17
C VAL A 155 -25.86 -0.55 -15.81
N GLU A 156 -26.83 -1.46 -15.83
CA GLU A 156 -27.37 -2.09 -14.64
C GLU A 156 -26.49 -3.29 -14.27
N ARG A 157 -25.58 -3.08 -13.33
CA ARG A 157 -24.67 -4.12 -12.81
C ARG A 157 -25.22 -4.65 -11.49
N TYR A 158 -25.24 -5.97 -11.33
CA TYR A 158 -25.71 -6.65 -10.09
C TYR A 158 -27.20 -6.43 -9.79
N ASN A 159 -28.05 -6.62 -10.80
CA ASN A 159 -29.48 -6.85 -10.60
C ASN A 159 -29.74 -8.31 -10.20
#